data_AF-A0A2V0PAD5-F1
#
_entry.id   AF-A0A2V0PAD5-F1
#
_cell.length_a   1.000
_cell.length_b   1.000
_cell.length_c   1.000
_cell.angle_alpha   90.00
_cell.angle_beta   90.00
_cell.angle_gamma   90.00
#
_symmetry.space_group_name_H-M   'P 1'
#
loop_
_entity.id
_entity.type
_entity.pdbx_description
1 polymer ?
#
loop_
_entity_poly.entity_id
_entity_poly.type
_entity_poly.pdbx_seq_one_letter_code
_entity_poly.pdbx_strand_id
1 'polypeptide(L)'
;MRVDISRKLRPKEKPALAVLGLAAALVAAAPPPGAPAAGAWDGELELEQRSGGPSSRSLRQFGGCASAALVIAHGPTPPTNVRQLLDQMPPIPKVEIRSASEVQLVSLVDPTSCVRGLARMPGALVIWDDGTIPDLAALSALRSVSGPLIVFGVGGRSAIASLAPLANLESVGGLALAHINNLPSLAGLSNLGVVGMDLVIWDNDSLETLEGIGPVTQLFSRLWIDTNPKLTSLKGLNSLEDVQYDVVIRGNPVLTNLDGLDALRVVRGEVSLINNFELASTAGIKALEAVGISVVVMGAPKLRDLDAFARLTSVPGDLVVHETALASLAALARVQRVGLNCVIGINPGLANLEGLAQGLGALESVGLDVGITRNPNLTTLDDLGTSLRSLGAALAGDLTIEDNPRLDSLGALAASDGPLARVDGAVVLRRNGAGLPAGQAAALEAKAAPRRITKELVRAAAGAAAAGGGAPAAAAAPGPAAPAAAAPAAALAGTPAAGAAPAAAPRAAATTTPPNAAQPAAPGRAVAVAPAAAGLPGAAAAATAASAPAAGVPAQSGAAPAAPASARASAAAEAAAETGAAAAPAQPAVSGK
;
A
#
# COMPACT_ATOMS: atom_id res chain seq x y z
N MET A 1 -17.50 24.26 0.98
CA MET A 1 -17.48 25.27 -0.11
C MET A 1 -16.71 24.63 -1.27
N ARG A 2 -17.36 24.25 -2.39
CA ARG A 2 -16.67 23.63 -3.54
C ARG A 2 -16.17 24.72 -4.49
N VAL A 3 -14.91 24.64 -4.91
CA VAL A 3 -14.34 25.50 -5.97
C VAL A 3 -14.06 24.62 -7.19
N ASP A 4 -14.81 24.84 -8.26
CA ASP A 4 -14.72 24.07 -9.50
C ASP A 4 -13.80 24.78 -10.49
N ILE A 5 -12.58 24.25 -10.66
CA ILE A 5 -11.50 24.87 -11.44
C ILE A 5 -11.58 24.48 -12.94
N SER A 6 -12.55 23.63 -13.31
CA SER A 6 -12.65 22.93 -14.62
C SER A 6 -12.88 23.82 -15.87
N ARG A 7 -12.81 25.15 -15.78
CA ARG A 7 -13.17 26.09 -16.86
C ARG A 7 -12.16 27.22 -17.10
N LYS A 8 -10.89 26.92 -17.44
CA LYS A 8 -9.99 27.91 -18.08
C LYS A 8 -8.74 27.42 -18.85
N LEU A 9 -8.70 26.17 -19.34
CA LEU A 9 -7.60 25.64 -20.16
C LEU A 9 -7.99 25.51 -21.65
N ARG A 10 -7.00 25.50 -22.57
CA ARG A 10 -7.21 25.56 -24.03
C ARG A 10 -6.91 24.23 -24.75
N PRO A 11 -7.45 23.99 -25.97
CA PRO A 11 -7.49 22.65 -26.57
C PRO A 11 -6.16 22.00 -26.99
N LYS A 12 -4.99 22.58 -26.67
CA LYS A 12 -3.66 22.02 -27.00
C LYS A 12 -2.87 21.51 -25.78
N GLU A 13 -3.42 21.61 -24.57
CA GLU A 13 -2.72 21.29 -23.31
C GLU A 13 -2.98 19.84 -22.82
N LYS A 14 -3.60 18.99 -23.64
CA LYS A 14 -3.99 17.62 -23.27
C LYS A 14 -2.87 16.54 -23.10
N PRO A 15 -1.65 16.62 -23.66
CA PRO A 15 -0.71 15.50 -23.52
C PRO A 15 -0.13 15.34 -22.10
N ALA A 16 -0.11 16.41 -21.29
CA ALA A 16 0.51 16.40 -19.95
C ALA A 16 -0.33 15.74 -18.84
N LEU A 17 -1.56 15.25 -19.15
CA LEU A 17 -2.36 14.41 -18.24
C LEU A 17 -2.49 12.96 -18.72
N ALA A 18 -2.16 12.64 -19.98
CA ALA A 18 -2.25 11.26 -20.49
C ALA A 18 -1.29 10.30 -19.75
N VAL A 19 -0.13 10.83 -19.32
CA VAL A 19 0.91 10.09 -18.58
C VAL A 19 0.50 9.78 -17.12
N LEU A 20 -0.55 10.42 -16.58
CA LEU A 20 -1.12 10.13 -15.26
C LEU A 20 -2.40 9.26 -15.34
N GLY A 21 -2.70 8.71 -16.51
CA GLY A 21 -3.89 7.86 -16.76
C GLY A 21 -3.57 6.40 -17.09
N LEU A 22 -2.31 5.95 -16.98
CA LEU A 22 -1.87 4.64 -17.48
C LEU A 22 -1.14 3.74 -16.45
N ALA A 23 -1.45 3.91 -15.16
CA ALA A 23 -0.99 3.04 -14.08
C ALA A 23 -2.14 2.22 -13.46
N ALA A 24 -3.05 1.70 -14.29
CA ALA A 24 -4.26 1.01 -13.82
C ALA A 24 -4.87 -0.03 -14.78
N ALA A 25 -4.09 -0.65 -15.70
CA ALA A 25 -4.43 -1.93 -16.35
C ALA A 25 -3.37 -2.40 -17.36
N LEU A 26 -2.60 -3.45 -17.04
CA LEU A 26 -2.44 -4.63 -17.94
C LEU A 26 -1.78 -5.84 -17.25
N VAL A 27 -2.58 -6.73 -16.65
CA VAL A 27 -2.18 -8.13 -16.42
C VAL A 27 -3.11 -9.01 -17.24
N ALA A 28 -2.68 -9.35 -18.46
CA ALA A 28 -3.45 -10.13 -19.42
C ALA A 28 -2.54 -11.07 -20.21
N ALA A 29 -2.22 -12.23 -19.62
CA ALA A 29 -1.46 -13.27 -20.30
C ALA A 29 -2.36 -14.01 -21.32
N ALA A 30 -1.86 -14.22 -22.54
CA ALA A 30 -2.60 -14.89 -23.61
C ALA A 30 -2.49 -16.43 -23.51
N PRO A 31 -3.58 -17.19 -23.74
CA PRO A 31 -3.58 -18.66 -23.63
C PRO A 31 -3.05 -19.36 -24.90
N PRO A 32 -2.47 -20.58 -24.77
CA PRO A 32 -2.15 -21.45 -25.90
C PRO A 32 -3.39 -22.19 -26.44
N PRO A 33 -3.35 -22.70 -27.69
CA PRO A 33 -4.53 -23.30 -28.34
C PRO A 33 -4.70 -24.81 -28.06
N GLY A 34 -5.95 -25.25 -27.81
CA GLY A 34 -6.41 -26.62 -28.10
C GLY A 34 -7.00 -27.44 -26.94
N ALA A 35 -8.27 -27.21 -26.59
CA ALA A 35 -9.13 -28.13 -25.83
C ALA A 35 -10.62 -27.87 -26.16
N PRO A 36 -11.54 -28.86 -26.03
CA PRO A 36 -12.92 -28.74 -26.51
C PRO A 36 -13.87 -28.02 -25.53
N ALA A 37 -15.00 -27.52 -26.07
CA ALA A 37 -15.96 -26.70 -25.35
C ALA A 37 -16.97 -27.51 -24.50
N ALA A 38 -17.43 -26.89 -23.40
CA ALA A 38 -18.63 -27.24 -22.66
C ALA A 38 -19.58 -26.03 -22.61
N GLY A 39 -20.89 -26.24 -22.77
CA GLY A 39 -21.86 -25.16 -22.97
C GLY A 39 -22.25 -24.41 -21.70
N ALA A 40 -22.37 -23.09 -21.80
CA ALA A 40 -23.00 -22.25 -20.78
C ALA A 40 -24.52 -22.48 -20.74
N TRP A 41 -25.15 -22.16 -19.60
CA TRP A 41 -26.59 -22.17 -19.39
C TRP A 41 -27.06 -20.79 -18.95
N ASP A 42 -27.78 -20.07 -19.81
CA ASP A 42 -28.36 -18.75 -19.51
C ASP A 42 -29.66 -18.88 -18.70
N GLY A 43 -29.55 -19.49 -17.51
CA GLY A 43 -30.64 -19.68 -16.56
C GLY A 43 -30.76 -18.53 -15.58
N GLU A 44 -31.72 -17.63 -15.81
CA GLU A 44 -32.08 -16.56 -14.87
C GLU A 44 -32.66 -17.16 -13.57
N LEU A 45 -32.09 -16.76 -12.42
CA LEU A 45 -32.27 -17.48 -11.16
C LEU A 45 -33.19 -16.72 -10.19
N GLU A 46 -34.47 -16.62 -10.55
CA GLU A 46 -35.52 -16.20 -9.63
C GLU A 46 -35.73 -17.26 -8.54
N LEU A 47 -35.57 -16.87 -7.27
CA LEU A 47 -35.99 -17.68 -6.13
C LEU A 47 -37.49 -17.43 -5.89
N GLU A 48 -38.36 -18.26 -6.47
CA GLU A 48 -39.84 -18.17 -6.31
C GLU A 48 -40.25 -18.01 -4.84
N GLN A 49 -40.71 -16.81 -4.46
CA GLN A 49 -41.45 -16.62 -3.21
C GLN A 49 -42.85 -17.24 -3.34
N ARG A 50 -42.98 -18.53 -3.05
CA ARG A 50 -44.31 -19.17 -2.94
C ARG A 50 -45.04 -18.72 -1.68
N SER A 51 -45.80 -17.64 -1.83
CA SER A 51 -46.77 -17.15 -0.86
C SER A 51 -47.87 -18.19 -0.60
N GLY A 52 -47.73 -18.95 0.49
CA GLY A 52 -48.68 -19.97 0.92
C GLY A 52 -48.92 -19.91 2.43
N GLY A 53 -50.19 -19.99 2.84
CA GLY A 53 -50.58 -19.95 4.25
C GLY A 53 -50.08 -21.14 5.09
N PRO A 54 -50.17 -21.04 6.43
CA PRO A 54 -49.52 -21.98 7.34
C PRO A 54 -50.09 -23.40 7.20
N SER A 55 -49.31 -24.29 6.61
CA SER A 55 -49.54 -25.74 6.65
C SER A 55 -48.27 -26.45 7.13
N SER A 56 -48.42 -27.30 8.14
CA SER A 56 -47.34 -27.93 8.90
C SER A 56 -46.67 -29.08 8.14
N ARG A 57 -46.05 -28.77 6.99
CA ARG A 57 -45.08 -29.66 6.33
C ARG A 57 -43.69 -29.28 6.81
N SER A 58 -43.11 -30.12 7.65
CA SER A 58 -41.77 -29.95 8.22
C SER A 58 -40.77 -29.52 7.16
N LEU A 59 -40.07 -28.40 7.42
CA LEU A 59 -38.87 -28.00 6.68
C LEU A 59 -37.95 -29.23 6.61
N ARG A 60 -37.70 -29.74 5.39
CA ARG A 60 -36.85 -30.92 5.25
C ARG A 60 -35.43 -30.52 5.67
N GLN A 61 -34.92 -31.27 6.64
CA GLN A 61 -33.65 -31.06 7.32
C GLN A 61 -32.46 -31.41 6.42
N PHE A 62 -32.37 -30.74 5.26
CA PHE A 62 -31.20 -30.79 4.40
C PHE A 62 -30.08 -29.98 5.04
N GLY A 63 -28.93 -30.63 5.26
CA GLY A 63 -27.64 -30.03 5.56
C GLY A 63 -27.65 -28.74 6.37
N GLY A 64 -27.74 -28.85 7.71
CA GLY A 64 -27.53 -27.68 8.58
C GLY A 64 -26.16 -27.02 8.36
N CYS A 65 -26.00 -25.79 8.88
CA CYS A 65 -24.85 -24.90 8.67
C CYS A 65 -23.47 -25.60 8.53
N ALA A 66 -23.18 -26.59 9.38
CA ALA A 66 -21.97 -27.43 9.33
C ALA A 66 -21.74 -28.27 8.04
N SER A 67 -22.56 -28.09 6.98
CA SER A 67 -22.39 -28.73 5.67
C SER A 67 -22.60 -27.77 4.48
N ALA A 68 -22.86 -26.49 4.72
CA ALA A 68 -23.02 -25.48 3.66
C ALA A 68 -21.66 -24.96 3.18
N ALA A 69 -21.52 -24.75 1.86
CA ALA A 69 -20.32 -24.15 1.26
C ALA A 69 -20.29 -22.62 1.44
N LEU A 70 -21.46 -21.98 1.45
CA LEU A 70 -21.66 -20.58 1.85
C LEU A 70 -22.85 -20.48 2.80
N VAL A 71 -22.65 -19.87 3.96
CA VAL A 71 -23.74 -19.39 4.83
C VAL A 71 -23.86 -17.87 4.69
N ILE A 72 -25.09 -17.38 4.51
CA ILE A 72 -25.42 -15.96 4.57
C ILE A 72 -26.28 -15.72 5.80
N ALA A 73 -25.63 -15.17 6.82
CA ALA A 73 -26.24 -14.70 8.06
C ALA A 73 -26.90 -13.33 7.85
N HIS A 74 -28.16 -13.17 8.24
CA HIS A 74 -28.94 -11.94 8.08
C HIS A 74 -29.77 -11.58 9.33
N GLY A 75 -30.40 -10.40 9.32
CA GLY A 75 -31.35 -9.95 10.36
C GLY A 75 -32.71 -10.68 10.32
N PRO A 76 -33.83 -10.04 10.68
CA PRO A 76 -35.15 -10.64 10.58
C PRO A 76 -35.57 -10.94 9.12
N THR A 77 -35.11 -10.13 8.16
CA THR A 77 -35.44 -10.22 6.74
C THR A 77 -34.30 -10.84 5.91
N PRO A 78 -34.54 -11.88 5.10
CA PRO A 78 -33.53 -12.45 4.22
C PRO A 78 -33.25 -11.57 2.98
N PRO A 79 -32.01 -11.54 2.46
CA PRO A 79 -31.69 -10.86 1.20
C PRO A 79 -32.30 -11.57 -0.01
N THR A 80 -32.83 -10.81 -0.96
CA THR A 80 -33.46 -11.35 -2.19
C THR A 80 -32.47 -11.61 -3.33
N ASN A 81 -31.48 -10.72 -3.54
CA ASN A 81 -30.65 -10.68 -4.76
C ASN A 81 -29.21 -11.19 -4.55
N VAL A 82 -29.02 -12.25 -3.75
CA VAL A 82 -27.70 -12.75 -3.27
C VAL A 82 -26.54 -12.67 -4.27
N ARG A 83 -26.72 -13.13 -5.51
CA ARG A 83 -25.64 -13.11 -6.54
C ARG A 83 -25.18 -11.69 -6.87
N GLN A 84 -26.12 -10.80 -7.19
CA GLN A 84 -25.84 -9.40 -7.51
C GLN A 84 -25.13 -8.69 -6.35
N LEU A 85 -25.48 -9.04 -5.11
CA LEU A 85 -24.90 -8.46 -3.91
C LEU A 85 -23.43 -8.89 -3.72
N LEU A 86 -23.09 -10.15 -3.99
CA LEU A 86 -21.71 -10.65 -3.93
C LEU A 86 -20.83 -10.17 -5.10
N ASP A 87 -21.41 -9.99 -6.28
CA ASP A 87 -20.71 -9.40 -7.44
C ASP A 87 -20.38 -7.91 -7.26
N GLN A 88 -21.07 -7.21 -6.35
CA GLN A 88 -20.91 -5.78 -6.07
C GLN A 88 -19.96 -5.46 -4.89
N MET A 89 -19.14 -6.41 -4.44
CA MET A 89 -18.24 -6.23 -3.29
C MET A 89 -16.73 -5.93 -3.55
N PRO A 90 -16.22 -5.48 -4.72
CA PRO A 90 -14.79 -5.19 -4.84
C PRO A 90 -14.41 -4.08 -3.85
N PRO A 91 -13.40 -4.27 -2.96
CA PRO A 91 -12.21 -5.13 -3.12
C PRO A 91 -12.28 -6.52 -2.46
N ILE A 92 -13.39 -6.88 -1.81
CA ILE A 92 -13.60 -8.17 -1.12
C ILE A 92 -13.50 -9.34 -2.15
N PRO A 93 -12.91 -10.49 -1.77
CA PRO A 93 -12.90 -11.69 -2.61
C PRO A 93 -14.30 -12.10 -3.08
N LYS A 94 -14.44 -12.38 -4.37
CA LYS A 94 -15.67 -13.02 -4.90
C LYS A 94 -15.79 -14.44 -4.33
N VAL A 95 -16.93 -14.72 -3.70
CA VAL A 95 -17.30 -16.08 -3.30
C VAL A 95 -17.90 -16.79 -4.52
N GLU A 96 -17.25 -17.84 -5.02
CA GLU A 96 -17.82 -18.67 -6.09
C GLU A 96 -19.12 -19.36 -5.62
N ILE A 97 -20.23 -19.10 -6.30
CA ILE A 97 -21.49 -19.85 -6.14
C ILE A 97 -21.80 -20.57 -7.46
N ARG A 98 -21.60 -21.89 -7.46
CA ARG A 98 -21.81 -22.78 -8.61
C ARG A 98 -23.27 -23.19 -8.71
N SER A 99 -23.99 -23.33 -7.60
CA SER A 99 -25.44 -23.50 -7.57
C SER A 99 -26.12 -22.78 -6.39
N ALA A 100 -27.41 -22.47 -6.53
CA ALA A 100 -28.20 -21.90 -5.43
C ALA A 100 -28.31 -22.84 -4.21
N SER A 101 -28.13 -24.15 -4.41
CA SER A 101 -28.11 -25.16 -3.34
C SER A 101 -26.83 -25.20 -2.50
N GLU A 102 -25.78 -24.44 -2.87
CA GLU A 102 -24.57 -24.25 -2.05
C GLU A 102 -24.72 -23.13 -1.01
N VAL A 103 -25.79 -22.32 -1.13
CA VAL A 103 -26.04 -21.12 -0.33
C VAL A 103 -27.13 -21.40 0.71
N GLN A 104 -26.76 -21.33 2.00
CA GLN A 104 -27.69 -21.45 3.11
C GLN A 104 -27.98 -20.05 3.70
N LEU A 105 -29.21 -19.56 3.53
CA LEU A 105 -29.68 -18.36 4.24
C LEU A 105 -30.00 -18.71 5.70
N VAL A 106 -29.60 -17.86 6.63
CA VAL A 106 -29.73 -18.07 8.09
C VAL A 106 -29.99 -16.74 8.79
N SER A 107 -31.04 -16.65 9.62
CA SER A 107 -31.23 -15.48 10.48
C SER A 107 -30.38 -15.56 11.75
N LEU A 108 -29.74 -14.46 12.16
CA LEU A 108 -29.06 -14.37 13.46
C LEU A 108 -30.03 -14.14 14.63
N VAL A 109 -31.18 -13.49 14.39
CA VAL A 109 -32.16 -13.18 15.44
C VAL A 109 -33.04 -14.38 15.81
N ASP A 110 -33.15 -15.39 14.95
CA ASP A 110 -33.85 -16.64 15.24
C ASP A 110 -33.10 -17.46 16.33
N PRO A 111 -33.74 -17.82 17.46
CA PRO A 111 -33.13 -18.63 18.52
C PRO A 111 -32.88 -20.09 18.12
N THR A 112 -33.53 -20.60 17.06
CA THR A 112 -33.37 -21.96 16.53
C THR A 112 -32.34 -22.06 15.39
N SER A 113 -31.75 -20.93 15.01
CA SER A 113 -30.78 -20.76 13.93
C SER A 113 -29.55 -21.67 14.03
N CYS A 114 -29.17 -22.34 12.93
CA CYS A 114 -28.10 -23.35 12.93
C CYS A 114 -26.67 -22.83 13.13
N VAL A 115 -26.43 -21.52 13.16
CA VAL A 115 -25.13 -20.96 13.58
C VAL A 115 -25.00 -20.87 15.10
N ARG A 116 -26.10 -20.93 15.86
CA ARG A 116 -26.07 -20.84 17.32
C ARG A 116 -25.38 -22.08 17.92
N GLY A 117 -24.27 -21.85 18.62
CA GLY A 117 -23.42 -22.91 19.16
C GLY A 117 -22.47 -23.56 18.14
N LEU A 118 -22.42 -23.08 16.89
CA LEU A 118 -21.57 -23.66 15.85
C LEU A 118 -20.10 -23.29 16.07
N ALA A 119 -19.29 -24.23 16.57
CA ALA A 119 -17.87 -23.98 16.84
C ALA A 119 -16.99 -23.88 15.57
N ARG A 120 -17.40 -24.47 14.45
CA ARG A 120 -16.63 -24.46 13.19
C ARG A 120 -17.53 -24.35 11.98
N MET A 121 -17.21 -23.43 11.08
CA MET A 121 -17.86 -23.23 9.78
C MET A 121 -16.94 -23.78 8.67
N PRO A 122 -17.30 -24.85 7.95
CA PRO A 122 -16.45 -25.43 6.91
C PRO A 122 -16.50 -24.69 5.57
N GLY A 123 -17.52 -23.85 5.36
CA GLY A 123 -17.66 -22.97 4.20
C GLY A 123 -17.24 -21.53 4.49
N ALA A 124 -17.62 -20.63 3.57
CA ALA A 124 -17.62 -19.19 3.77
C ALA A 124 -18.79 -18.75 4.68
N LEU A 125 -18.61 -17.65 5.41
CA LEU A 125 -19.67 -17.01 6.20
C LEU A 125 -19.75 -15.53 5.82
N VAL A 126 -20.89 -15.12 5.27
CA VAL A 126 -21.21 -13.72 4.97
C VAL A 126 -22.23 -13.24 6.00
N ILE A 127 -21.92 -12.19 6.74
CA ILE A 127 -22.86 -11.47 7.62
C ILE A 127 -23.37 -10.25 6.84
N TRP A 128 -24.67 -10.25 6.57
CA TRP A 128 -25.39 -9.29 5.76
C TRP A 128 -26.22 -8.37 6.66
N ASP A 129 -25.65 -7.23 7.06
CA ASP A 129 -26.28 -6.31 8.02
C ASP A 129 -26.90 -5.09 7.34
N ASP A 130 -28.23 -5.11 7.20
CA ASP A 130 -29.03 -4.00 6.69
C ASP A 130 -29.44 -2.97 7.75
N GLY A 131 -28.85 -3.05 8.95
CA GLY A 131 -29.17 -2.23 10.12
C GLY A 131 -30.18 -2.90 11.06
N THR A 132 -30.49 -4.18 10.84
CA THR A 132 -31.46 -4.93 11.65
C THR A 132 -30.84 -6.06 12.49
N ILE A 133 -29.53 -6.29 12.38
CA ILE A 133 -28.81 -7.23 13.25
C ILE A 133 -28.45 -6.50 14.56
N PRO A 134 -29.00 -6.89 15.73
CA PRO A 134 -28.75 -6.17 16.98
C PRO A 134 -27.37 -6.45 17.58
N ASP A 135 -26.88 -7.68 17.41
CA ASP A 135 -25.58 -8.15 17.86
C ASP A 135 -25.16 -9.42 17.09
N LEU A 136 -23.93 -9.88 17.34
CA LEU A 136 -23.38 -11.13 16.80
C LEU A 136 -23.38 -12.29 17.82
N ALA A 137 -24.17 -12.22 18.90
CA ALA A 137 -24.16 -13.21 20.00
C ALA A 137 -24.53 -14.62 19.54
N ALA A 138 -25.28 -14.76 18.44
CA ALA A 138 -25.52 -16.05 17.79
C ALA A 138 -24.23 -16.77 17.36
N LEU A 139 -23.15 -16.04 17.06
CA LEU A 139 -21.86 -16.57 16.61
C LEU A 139 -20.87 -16.79 17.77
N SER A 140 -21.28 -16.62 19.03
CA SER A 140 -20.38 -16.58 20.19
C SER A 140 -19.59 -17.86 20.49
N ALA A 141 -19.97 -18.99 19.91
CA ALA A 141 -19.25 -20.26 20.01
C ALA A 141 -18.19 -20.47 18.91
N LEU A 142 -18.19 -19.64 17.86
CA LEU A 142 -17.41 -19.84 16.64
C LEU A 142 -15.91 -19.66 16.88
N ARG A 143 -15.13 -20.71 16.55
CA ARG A 143 -13.66 -20.74 16.66
C ARG A 143 -12.97 -20.71 15.30
N SER A 144 -13.56 -21.28 14.25
CA SER A 144 -12.94 -21.28 12.92
C SER A 144 -13.94 -21.13 11.78
N VAL A 145 -13.59 -20.32 10.78
CA VAL A 145 -14.23 -20.32 9.44
C VAL A 145 -13.21 -20.80 8.42
N SER A 146 -13.48 -21.89 7.70
CA SER A 146 -12.52 -22.43 6.72
C SER A 146 -12.50 -21.63 5.40
N GLY A 147 -13.63 -21.04 5.01
CA GLY A 147 -13.69 -20.02 3.97
C GLY A 147 -13.47 -18.60 4.52
N PRO A 148 -13.69 -17.56 3.70
CA PRO A 148 -13.69 -16.18 4.18
C PRO A 148 -14.86 -15.91 5.16
N LEU A 149 -14.58 -15.11 6.18
CA LEU A 149 -15.56 -14.39 6.98
C LEU A 149 -15.71 -12.97 6.41
N ILE A 150 -16.89 -12.65 5.89
CA ILE A 150 -17.22 -11.33 5.33
C ILE A 150 -18.30 -10.72 6.22
N VAL A 151 -18.13 -9.48 6.65
CA VAL A 151 -19.14 -8.70 7.39
C VAL A 151 -19.40 -7.41 6.62
N PHE A 152 -20.63 -7.24 6.13
CA PHE A 152 -20.97 -6.24 5.13
C PHE A 152 -22.21 -5.42 5.52
N GLY A 153 -22.06 -4.11 5.62
CA GLY A 153 -23.12 -3.15 5.92
C GLY A 153 -23.89 -2.67 4.68
N VAL A 154 -25.20 -2.90 4.64
CA VAL A 154 -25.98 -2.73 3.40
C VAL A 154 -26.41 -1.28 3.19
N GLY A 155 -25.59 -0.55 2.41
CA GLY A 155 -25.79 0.87 2.13
C GLY A 155 -25.43 1.76 3.32
N GLY A 156 -24.37 1.41 4.06
CA GLY A 156 -23.86 2.18 5.21
C GLY A 156 -24.76 2.16 6.46
N ARG A 157 -25.77 1.27 6.51
CA ARG A 157 -26.77 1.22 7.59
C ARG A 157 -26.44 0.25 8.73
N SER A 158 -25.26 -0.38 8.74
CA SER A 158 -24.90 -1.43 9.70
C SER A 158 -25.10 -0.99 11.16
N ALA A 159 -25.78 -1.82 11.95
CA ALA A 159 -26.01 -1.60 13.38
C ALA A 159 -24.91 -2.25 14.25
N ILE A 160 -24.05 -3.09 13.68
CA ILE A 160 -22.93 -3.74 14.38
C ILE A 160 -21.93 -2.68 14.86
N ALA A 161 -21.91 -2.46 16.18
CA ALA A 161 -20.99 -1.55 16.86
C ALA A 161 -19.87 -2.27 17.64
N SER A 162 -19.84 -3.61 17.63
CA SER A 162 -18.82 -4.41 18.31
C SER A 162 -18.68 -5.81 17.72
N LEU A 163 -17.44 -6.29 17.65
CA LEU A 163 -17.12 -7.69 17.31
C LEU A 163 -16.93 -8.57 18.55
N ALA A 164 -17.18 -8.07 19.77
CA ALA A 164 -16.97 -8.79 21.03
C ALA A 164 -17.57 -10.21 21.09
N PRO A 165 -18.73 -10.53 20.47
CA PRO A 165 -19.20 -11.91 20.39
C PRO A 165 -18.24 -12.89 19.69
N LEU A 166 -17.42 -12.40 18.74
CA LEU A 166 -16.44 -13.21 18.01
C LEU A 166 -15.16 -13.51 18.81
N ALA A 167 -15.11 -13.20 20.12
CA ALA A 167 -13.91 -13.36 20.95
C ALA A 167 -13.35 -14.80 21.04
N ASN A 168 -14.11 -15.82 20.63
CA ASN A 168 -13.62 -17.20 20.52
C ASN A 168 -12.96 -17.53 19.16
N LEU A 169 -12.97 -16.62 18.19
CA LEU A 169 -12.50 -16.87 16.82
C LEU A 169 -10.96 -16.91 16.76
N GLU A 170 -10.43 -18.07 16.40
CA GLU A 170 -9.00 -18.40 16.35
C GLU A 170 -8.43 -18.31 14.92
N SER A 171 -9.25 -18.66 13.91
CA SER A 171 -8.82 -18.70 12.50
C SER A 171 -9.95 -18.42 11.51
N VAL A 172 -9.63 -17.74 10.41
CA VAL A 172 -10.52 -17.61 9.23
C VAL A 172 -9.76 -17.91 7.94
N GLY A 173 -10.44 -18.39 6.90
CA GLY A 173 -9.88 -18.52 5.54
C GLY A 173 -9.61 -17.17 4.85
N GLY A 174 -10.13 -16.08 5.41
CA GLY A 174 -9.94 -14.68 5.00
C GLY A 174 -10.86 -13.80 5.84
N LEU A 175 -10.54 -12.51 6.02
CA LEU A 175 -11.40 -11.58 6.76
C LEU A 175 -11.71 -10.35 5.90
N ALA A 176 -12.99 -10.00 5.79
CA ALA A 176 -13.41 -8.75 5.18
C ALA A 176 -14.43 -8.02 6.06
N LEU A 177 -14.15 -6.76 6.39
CA LEU A 177 -14.99 -5.88 7.19
C LEU A 177 -15.30 -4.62 6.38
N ALA A 178 -16.56 -4.48 5.94
CA ALA A 178 -16.97 -3.45 4.99
C ALA A 178 -18.27 -2.74 5.37
N HIS A 179 -18.29 -1.41 5.25
CA HIS A 179 -19.44 -0.54 5.55
C HIS A 179 -20.01 -0.71 6.97
N ILE A 180 -19.19 -1.15 7.93
CA ILE A 180 -19.59 -1.38 9.34
C ILE A 180 -19.51 -0.04 10.10
N ASN A 181 -20.35 0.91 9.68
CA ASN A 181 -20.16 2.34 9.96
C ASN A 181 -20.31 2.77 11.43
N ASN A 182 -20.69 1.85 12.31
CA ASN A 182 -20.77 2.04 13.76
C ASN A 182 -19.68 1.30 14.57
N LEU A 183 -18.77 0.55 13.93
CA LEU A 183 -17.70 -0.19 14.60
C LEU A 183 -16.47 0.71 14.86
N PRO A 184 -16.04 0.93 16.12
CA PRO A 184 -14.94 1.85 16.44
C PRO A 184 -13.55 1.20 16.44
N SER A 185 -13.47 -0.11 16.66
CA SER A 185 -12.22 -0.89 16.73
C SER A 185 -12.49 -2.37 16.43
N LEU A 186 -11.43 -3.17 16.30
CA LEU A 186 -11.53 -4.61 16.08
C LEU A 186 -11.64 -5.42 17.39
N ALA A 187 -11.94 -4.75 18.51
CA ALA A 187 -12.15 -5.36 19.82
C ALA A 187 -13.18 -6.50 19.76
N GLY A 188 -12.71 -7.71 20.05
CA GLY A 188 -13.46 -8.96 19.86
C GLY A 188 -12.82 -9.95 18.90
N LEU A 189 -11.73 -9.60 18.20
CA LEU A 189 -10.97 -10.51 17.34
C LEU A 189 -9.62 -10.93 17.95
N SER A 190 -9.40 -10.74 19.26
CA SER A 190 -8.07 -10.79 19.88
C SER A 190 -7.41 -12.16 19.91
N ASN A 191 -8.18 -13.24 19.69
CA ASN A 191 -7.67 -14.60 19.57
C ASN A 191 -7.40 -15.03 18.12
N LEU A 192 -7.72 -14.17 17.13
CA LEU A 192 -7.56 -14.47 15.70
C LEU A 192 -6.07 -14.44 15.31
N GLY A 193 -5.43 -15.60 15.34
CA GLY A 193 -4.02 -15.76 14.97
C GLY A 193 -3.79 -16.09 13.49
N VAL A 194 -4.82 -16.59 12.79
CA VAL A 194 -4.70 -17.06 11.40
C VAL A 194 -5.74 -16.40 10.49
N VAL A 195 -5.28 -15.70 9.47
CA VAL A 195 -6.09 -15.22 8.33
C VAL A 195 -5.53 -15.84 7.06
N GLY A 196 -6.27 -16.80 6.50
CA GLY A 196 -5.79 -17.72 5.47
C GLY A 196 -5.65 -17.16 4.06
N MET A 197 -6.15 -15.94 3.79
CA MET A 197 -6.07 -15.24 2.50
C MET A 197 -5.96 -13.73 2.75
N ASP A 198 -6.93 -12.93 2.28
CA ASP A 198 -6.92 -11.47 2.41
C ASP A 198 -7.39 -11.02 3.81
N LEU A 199 -6.84 -9.89 4.26
CA LEU A 199 -7.40 -9.05 5.33
C LEU A 199 -7.87 -7.73 4.70
N VAL A 200 -9.19 -7.56 4.57
CA VAL A 200 -9.84 -6.39 3.94
C VAL A 200 -10.60 -5.58 5.00
N ILE A 201 -10.31 -4.28 5.07
CA ILE A 201 -10.90 -3.32 6.01
C ILE A 201 -11.26 -2.07 5.20
N TRP A 202 -12.53 -1.96 4.81
CA TRP A 202 -12.96 -1.03 3.76
C TRP A 202 -14.19 -0.20 4.13
N ASP A 203 -14.13 1.12 3.92
CA ASP A 203 -15.27 2.04 4.03
C ASP A 203 -16.02 1.96 5.38
N ASN A 204 -15.30 1.84 6.51
CA ASN A 204 -15.90 1.78 7.84
C ASN A 204 -15.86 3.18 8.50
N ASP A 205 -16.95 3.96 8.38
CA ASP A 205 -17.02 5.37 8.79
C ASP A 205 -16.55 5.69 10.22
N SER A 206 -16.69 4.75 11.16
CA SER A 206 -16.34 4.96 12.57
C SER A 206 -15.08 4.25 13.06
N LEU A 207 -14.39 3.49 12.22
CA LEU A 207 -13.23 2.72 12.64
C LEU A 207 -12.03 3.65 12.92
N GLU A 208 -11.63 3.77 14.19
CA GLU A 208 -10.59 4.68 14.66
C GLU A 208 -9.22 4.00 14.81
N THR A 209 -9.21 2.69 15.03
CA THR A 209 -8.00 1.87 15.24
C THR A 209 -8.24 0.41 14.85
N LEU A 210 -7.17 -0.33 14.52
CA LEU A 210 -7.22 -1.79 14.30
C LEU A 210 -7.01 -2.60 15.61
N GLU A 211 -6.87 -1.92 16.75
CA GLU A 211 -6.63 -2.57 18.05
C GLU A 211 -7.75 -3.57 18.38
N GLY A 212 -7.34 -4.72 18.91
CA GLY A 212 -8.25 -5.82 19.24
C GLY A 212 -8.35 -6.94 18.19
N ILE A 213 -7.73 -6.79 17.01
CA ILE A 213 -7.39 -7.95 16.18
C ILE A 213 -6.26 -8.77 16.84
N GLY A 214 -6.27 -10.08 16.65
CA GLY A 214 -5.32 -11.01 17.25
C GLY A 214 -3.92 -10.98 16.62
N PRO A 215 -3.00 -11.84 17.09
CA PRO A 215 -1.59 -11.85 16.70
C PRO A 215 -1.38 -12.49 15.32
N VAL A 216 -1.97 -11.90 14.28
CA VAL A 216 -1.82 -12.33 12.88
C VAL A 216 -0.38 -12.07 12.44
N THR A 217 0.40 -13.15 12.26
CA THR A 217 1.82 -13.08 11.89
C THR A 217 2.09 -13.12 10.40
N GLN A 218 1.15 -13.66 9.61
CA GLN A 218 1.28 -13.82 8.16
C GLN A 218 -0.07 -13.66 7.47
N LEU A 219 -0.06 -13.07 6.27
CA LEU A 219 -1.18 -13.09 5.34
C LEU A 219 -0.78 -13.85 4.06
N PHE A 220 -1.53 -14.89 3.70
CA PHE A 220 -1.26 -15.68 2.49
C PHE A 220 -1.80 -15.02 1.20
N SER A 221 -2.50 -13.90 1.32
CA SER A 221 -2.90 -13.04 0.22
C SER A 221 -2.52 -11.58 0.52
N ARG A 222 -3.47 -10.64 0.53
CA ARG A 222 -3.22 -9.18 0.59
C ARG A 222 -3.68 -8.57 1.91
N LEU A 223 -3.05 -7.46 2.29
CA LEU A 223 -3.59 -6.51 3.26
C LEU A 223 -4.24 -5.35 2.49
N TRP A 224 -5.53 -5.08 2.74
CA TRP A 224 -6.26 -4.00 2.08
C TRP A 224 -6.99 -3.13 3.11
N ILE A 225 -6.52 -1.90 3.33
CA ILE A 225 -7.07 -0.94 4.30
C ILE A 225 -7.43 0.34 3.54
N ASP A 226 -8.70 0.49 3.17
CA ASP A 226 -9.13 1.52 2.22
C ASP A 226 -10.34 2.33 2.71
N THR A 227 -10.29 3.66 2.55
CA THR A 227 -11.43 4.56 2.75
C THR A 227 -12.02 4.51 4.17
N ASN A 228 -11.21 4.34 5.22
CA ASN A 228 -11.69 4.40 6.61
C ASN A 228 -11.48 5.83 7.17
N PRO A 229 -12.50 6.72 7.17
CA PRO A 229 -12.28 8.17 7.32
C PRO A 229 -11.83 8.63 8.71
N LYS A 230 -11.99 7.79 9.74
CA LYS A 230 -11.49 8.03 11.11
C LYS A 230 -10.25 7.24 11.49
N LEU A 231 -9.72 6.38 10.63
CA LEU A 231 -8.65 5.44 11.02
C LEU A 231 -7.34 6.18 11.30
N THR A 232 -6.96 6.27 12.58
CA THR A 232 -5.79 7.02 13.05
C THR A 232 -4.53 6.18 13.21
N SER A 233 -4.66 4.86 13.37
CA SER A 233 -3.55 3.95 13.69
C SER A 233 -3.81 2.52 13.20
N LEU A 234 -2.72 1.80 12.87
CA LEU A 234 -2.75 0.41 12.40
C LEU A 234 -2.37 -0.61 13.49
N LYS A 235 -2.19 -0.14 14.74
CA LYS A 235 -1.95 -0.97 15.93
C LYS A 235 -2.96 -2.11 16.04
N GLY A 236 -2.50 -3.26 16.49
CA GLY A 236 -3.20 -4.54 16.35
C GLY A 236 -2.49 -5.46 15.35
N LEU A 237 -2.01 -4.93 14.22
CA LEU A 237 -1.21 -5.68 13.25
C LEU A 237 0.26 -5.89 13.67
N ASN A 238 0.63 -5.54 14.90
CA ASN A 238 2.03 -5.44 15.39
C ASN A 238 2.85 -6.74 15.31
N SER A 239 2.23 -7.88 15.00
CA SER A 239 2.89 -9.18 14.83
C SER A 239 3.09 -9.58 13.36
N LEU A 240 2.56 -8.83 12.38
CA LEU A 240 2.55 -9.20 10.97
C LEU A 240 3.95 -9.07 10.35
N GLU A 241 4.56 -10.19 9.95
CA GLU A 241 5.93 -10.26 9.42
C GLU A 241 6.02 -10.47 7.89
N ASP A 242 5.08 -11.20 7.28
CA ASP A 242 5.07 -11.53 5.84
C ASP A 242 3.65 -11.38 5.23
N VAL A 243 3.57 -10.69 4.10
CA VAL A 243 2.39 -10.62 3.22
C VAL A 243 2.77 -11.21 1.85
N GLN A 244 2.10 -12.29 1.45
CA GLN A 244 2.43 -13.06 0.24
C GLN A 244 2.00 -12.37 -1.06
N TYR A 245 1.18 -11.31 -1.01
CA TYR A 245 0.83 -10.46 -2.13
C TYR A 245 0.94 -8.98 -1.69
N ASP A 246 -0.05 -8.14 -1.97
CA ASP A 246 0.02 -6.68 -1.85
C ASP A 246 -0.31 -6.16 -0.44
N VAL A 247 0.27 -5.01 -0.09
CA VAL A 247 -0.13 -4.17 1.04
C VAL A 247 -0.66 -2.85 0.49
N VAL A 248 -1.99 -2.70 0.48
CA VAL A 248 -2.69 -1.52 -0.02
C VAL A 248 -3.30 -0.76 1.16
N ILE A 249 -2.78 0.44 1.42
CA ILE A 249 -3.27 1.35 2.46
C ILE A 249 -3.66 2.66 1.76
N ARG A 250 -4.97 2.90 1.63
CA ARG A 250 -5.51 3.91 0.73
C ARG A 250 -6.60 4.76 1.35
N GLY A 251 -6.63 6.05 1.05
CA GLY A 251 -7.79 6.91 1.32
C GLY A 251 -8.19 6.96 2.81
N ASN A 252 -7.26 6.74 3.73
CA ASN A 252 -7.48 6.89 5.17
C ASN A 252 -6.99 8.31 5.55
N PRO A 253 -7.84 9.36 5.42
CA PRO A 253 -7.40 10.75 5.40
C PRO A 253 -6.70 11.20 6.68
N VAL A 254 -7.07 10.64 7.84
CA VAL A 254 -6.54 11.01 9.16
C VAL A 254 -5.43 10.08 9.68
N LEU A 255 -5.00 9.09 8.89
CA LEU A 255 -3.93 8.17 9.26
C LEU A 255 -2.59 8.92 9.23
N THR A 256 -1.95 9.10 10.39
CA THR A 256 -0.75 9.95 10.52
C THR A 256 0.58 9.23 10.35
N ASN A 257 0.63 7.92 10.63
CA ASN A 257 1.79 7.06 10.45
C ASN A 257 1.36 5.61 10.18
N LEU A 258 2.32 4.69 10.09
CA LEU A 258 2.10 3.26 9.84
C LEU A 258 2.40 2.40 11.09
N ASP A 259 2.38 3.01 12.29
CA ASP A 259 2.64 2.31 13.56
C ASP A 259 1.61 1.20 13.74
N GLY A 260 2.09 -0.01 14.02
CA GLY A 260 1.28 -1.23 13.88
C GLY A 260 1.84 -2.21 12.86
N LEU A 261 2.69 -1.80 11.93
CA LEU A 261 3.34 -2.68 10.94
C LEU A 261 4.84 -2.88 11.21
N ASP A 262 5.29 -2.59 12.44
CA ASP A 262 6.70 -2.56 12.85
C ASP A 262 7.48 -3.87 12.65
N ALA A 263 6.78 -5.00 12.55
CA ALA A 263 7.34 -6.33 12.34
C ALA A 263 7.43 -6.73 10.85
N LEU A 264 6.80 -6.01 9.93
CA LEU A 264 6.64 -6.41 8.53
C LEU A 264 7.97 -6.36 7.77
N ARG A 265 8.46 -7.52 7.36
CA ARG A 265 9.73 -7.72 6.65
C ARG A 265 9.58 -7.95 5.15
N VAL A 266 8.51 -8.64 4.73
CA VAL A 266 8.36 -9.10 3.35
C VAL A 266 6.97 -8.79 2.82
N VAL A 267 6.91 -8.13 1.66
CA VAL A 267 5.70 -7.96 0.86
C VAL A 267 6.01 -8.47 -0.54
N ARG A 268 5.40 -9.58 -0.99
CA ARG A 268 5.76 -10.18 -2.30
C ARG A 268 5.00 -9.56 -3.47
N GLY A 269 3.95 -8.80 -3.20
CA GLY A 269 3.24 -7.97 -4.17
C GLY A 269 3.75 -6.52 -4.19
N GLU A 270 2.82 -5.58 -4.37
CA GLU A 270 3.04 -4.14 -4.26
C GLU A 270 2.90 -3.63 -2.82
N VAL A 271 3.69 -2.60 -2.45
CA VAL A 271 3.41 -1.73 -1.29
C VAL A 271 2.82 -0.41 -1.81
N SER A 272 1.55 -0.16 -1.49
CA SER A 272 0.74 0.93 -2.06
C SER A 272 0.20 1.86 -0.96
N LEU A 273 0.68 3.10 -0.92
CA LEU A 273 0.33 4.14 0.05
C LEU A 273 -0.32 5.32 -0.71
N ILE A 274 -1.65 5.32 -0.85
CA ILE A 274 -2.36 6.21 -1.78
C ILE A 274 -3.40 7.11 -1.07
N ASN A 275 -3.35 8.43 -1.25
CA ASN A 275 -4.35 9.40 -0.75
C ASN A 275 -4.56 9.39 0.78
N ASN A 276 -3.54 9.04 1.57
CA ASN A 276 -3.57 9.15 3.03
C ASN A 276 -3.08 10.55 3.43
N PHE A 277 -3.99 11.54 3.40
CA PHE A 277 -3.58 12.95 3.36
C PHE A 277 -2.83 13.48 4.60
N GLU A 278 -3.13 12.96 5.80
CA GLU A 278 -2.41 13.29 7.04
C GLU A 278 -1.13 12.46 7.26
N LEU A 279 -0.82 11.49 6.40
CA LEU A 279 0.32 10.58 6.58
C LEU A 279 1.63 11.36 6.57
N ALA A 280 2.31 11.38 7.71
CA ALA A 280 3.51 12.16 7.94
C ALA A 280 4.81 11.34 7.88
N SER A 281 4.72 10.02 8.13
CA SER A 281 5.88 9.12 8.22
C SER A 281 5.58 7.69 7.71
N THR A 282 6.58 7.05 7.11
CA THR A 282 6.58 5.61 6.77
C THR A 282 7.27 4.73 7.81
N ALA A 283 7.93 5.30 8.83
CA ALA A 283 8.82 4.58 9.75
C ALA A 283 8.17 3.42 10.54
N GLY A 284 6.84 3.32 10.54
CA GLY A 284 6.10 2.15 10.99
C GLY A 284 6.40 0.85 10.20
N ILE A 285 7.00 0.92 9.00
CA ILE A 285 7.43 -0.27 8.22
C ILE A 285 8.96 -0.32 7.99
N LYS A 286 9.76 0.30 8.88
CA LYS A 286 11.25 0.29 8.89
C LYS A 286 11.94 -1.09 8.90
N ALA A 287 11.17 -2.17 9.08
CA ALA A 287 11.62 -3.56 9.07
C ALA A 287 11.60 -4.20 7.68
N LEU A 288 10.99 -3.56 6.67
CA LEU A 288 10.80 -4.11 5.32
C LEU A 288 12.15 -4.38 4.65
N GLU A 289 12.44 -5.65 4.39
CA GLU A 289 13.67 -6.15 3.76
C GLU A 289 13.50 -6.37 2.25
N ALA A 290 12.30 -6.70 1.79
CA ALA A 290 12.02 -6.98 0.37
C ALA A 290 10.60 -6.59 -0.07
N VAL A 291 10.51 -6.09 -1.32
CA VAL A 291 9.26 -5.88 -2.08
C VAL A 291 9.35 -6.68 -3.38
N GLY A 292 8.32 -7.47 -3.70
CA GLY A 292 8.33 -8.38 -4.85
C GLY A 292 7.81 -7.78 -6.17
N ILE A 293 7.00 -6.72 -6.11
CA ILE A 293 6.54 -5.96 -7.29
C ILE A 293 6.89 -4.48 -7.12
N SER A 294 5.92 -3.61 -6.86
CA SER A 294 6.07 -2.14 -6.90
C SER A 294 6.11 -1.49 -5.53
N VAL A 295 6.68 -0.28 -5.45
CA VAL A 295 6.54 0.65 -4.32
C VAL A 295 5.84 1.90 -4.84
N VAL A 296 4.60 2.13 -4.40
CA VAL A 296 3.76 3.24 -4.85
C VAL A 296 3.40 4.12 -3.67
N VAL A 297 3.86 5.37 -3.68
CA VAL A 297 3.52 6.41 -2.72
C VAL A 297 2.91 7.58 -3.49
N MET A 298 1.64 7.88 -3.25
CA MET A 298 0.88 8.89 -4.01
C MET A 298 -0.10 9.66 -3.12
N GLY A 299 -0.17 10.99 -3.25
CA GLY A 299 -1.20 11.78 -2.57
C GLY A 299 -1.04 11.81 -1.05
N ALA A 300 0.20 11.86 -0.56
CA ALA A 300 0.55 11.94 0.86
C ALA A 300 1.26 13.27 1.19
N PRO A 301 0.59 14.44 1.04
CA PRO A 301 1.20 15.77 1.07
C PRO A 301 1.72 16.24 2.44
N LYS A 302 1.72 15.38 3.47
CA LYS A 302 2.40 15.61 4.76
C LYS A 302 3.61 14.69 4.98
N LEU A 303 3.85 13.72 4.11
CA LEU A 303 4.88 12.70 4.26
C LEU A 303 6.28 13.30 4.09
N ARG A 304 7.16 13.09 5.09
CA ARG A 304 8.51 13.69 5.13
C ARG A 304 9.67 12.70 5.11
N ASP A 305 9.37 11.40 5.21
CA ASP A 305 10.37 10.33 5.12
C ASP A 305 9.91 9.19 4.19
N LEU A 306 10.87 8.32 3.87
CA LEU A 306 10.67 7.05 3.17
C LEU A 306 11.39 5.92 3.92
N ASP A 307 11.53 6.04 5.24
CA ASP A 307 12.35 5.18 6.09
C ASP A 307 11.96 3.69 6.05
N ALA A 308 10.73 3.37 5.67
CA ALA A 308 10.31 1.99 5.35
C ALA A 308 11.20 1.34 4.27
N PHE A 309 11.70 2.12 3.31
CA PHE A 309 12.41 1.63 2.14
C PHE A 309 13.95 1.66 2.29
N ALA A 310 14.46 2.12 3.45
CA ALA A 310 15.88 2.26 3.80
C ALA A 310 16.76 0.99 3.66
N ARG A 311 16.13 -0.18 3.49
CA ARG A 311 16.78 -1.48 3.33
C ARG A 311 16.74 -2.03 1.90
N LEU A 312 15.82 -1.55 1.06
CA LEU A 312 15.54 -2.15 -0.25
C LEU A 312 16.71 -1.98 -1.21
N THR A 313 17.11 -3.08 -1.86
CA THR A 313 18.16 -3.09 -2.88
C THR A 313 17.65 -3.19 -4.32
N SER A 314 16.35 -3.42 -4.51
CA SER A 314 15.71 -3.50 -5.82
C SER A 314 14.20 -3.31 -5.67
N VAL A 315 13.55 -2.75 -6.69
CA VAL A 315 12.09 -2.71 -6.84
C VAL A 315 11.76 -3.40 -8.18
N PRO A 316 11.26 -4.64 -8.20
CA PRO A 316 11.06 -5.39 -9.46
C PRO A 316 10.01 -4.78 -10.40
N GLY A 317 9.04 -4.06 -9.85
CA GLY A 317 8.01 -3.32 -10.59
C GLY A 317 8.34 -1.84 -10.70
N ASP A 318 7.33 -1.01 -10.40
CA ASP A 318 7.40 0.45 -10.43
C ASP A 318 7.86 1.03 -9.09
N LEU A 319 8.60 2.14 -9.14
CA LEU A 319 8.92 2.99 -7.99
C LEU A 319 8.29 4.36 -8.21
N VAL A 320 7.19 4.65 -7.51
CA VAL A 320 6.41 5.89 -7.64
C VAL A 320 6.45 6.67 -6.33
N VAL A 321 6.91 7.92 -6.39
CA VAL A 321 6.91 8.88 -5.27
C VAL A 321 6.28 10.19 -5.76
N HIS A 322 4.97 10.33 -5.56
CA HIS A 322 4.15 11.40 -6.10
C HIS A 322 3.37 12.16 -5.02
N GLU A 323 3.29 13.49 -5.13
CA GLU A 323 2.49 14.35 -4.24
C GLU A 323 2.81 14.17 -2.74
N THR A 324 4.07 14.36 -2.36
CA THR A 324 4.55 14.26 -0.97
C THR A 324 5.17 15.55 -0.44
N ALA A 325 5.51 15.62 0.86
CA ALA A 325 6.29 16.71 1.45
C ALA A 325 7.80 16.36 1.61
N LEU A 326 8.31 15.36 0.88
CA LEU A 326 9.70 14.91 0.96
C LEU A 326 10.68 16.03 0.60
N ALA A 327 11.73 16.17 1.42
CA ALA A 327 12.86 17.08 1.19
C ALA A 327 14.12 16.38 0.67
N SER A 328 14.20 15.06 0.82
CA SER A 328 15.31 14.20 0.39
C SER A 328 14.78 12.80 0.08
N LEU A 329 15.52 12.02 -0.71
CA LEU A 329 15.26 10.61 -0.96
C LEU A 329 16.27 9.70 -0.26
N ALA A 330 16.90 10.15 0.83
CA ALA A 330 17.97 9.45 1.58
C ALA A 330 17.72 7.95 1.83
N ALA A 331 16.48 7.58 2.13
CA ALA A 331 16.09 6.18 2.38
C ALA A 331 16.04 5.29 1.11
N LEU A 332 16.22 5.83 -0.09
CA LEU A 332 16.28 5.05 -1.34
C LEU A 332 17.72 4.72 -1.78
N ALA A 333 18.74 5.12 -1.00
CA ALA A 333 20.16 5.06 -1.39
C ALA A 333 20.75 3.65 -1.60
N ARG A 334 19.96 2.60 -1.33
CA ARG A 334 20.35 1.21 -1.59
C ARG A 334 19.70 0.61 -2.84
N VAL A 335 18.67 1.25 -3.39
CA VAL A 335 17.89 0.71 -4.51
C VAL A 335 18.75 0.70 -5.78
N GLN A 336 19.15 -0.50 -6.20
CA GLN A 336 20.05 -0.67 -7.34
C GLN A 336 19.33 -0.69 -8.68
N ARG A 337 18.09 -1.19 -8.70
CA ARG A 337 17.34 -1.46 -9.94
C ARG A 337 15.86 -1.19 -9.72
N VAL A 338 15.23 -0.55 -10.69
CA VAL A 338 13.77 -0.46 -10.83
C VAL A 338 13.41 -1.22 -12.10
N GLY A 339 12.64 -2.30 -11.99
CA GLY A 339 12.41 -3.22 -13.12
C GLY A 339 11.45 -2.67 -14.18
N LEU A 340 10.53 -1.79 -13.78
CA LEU A 340 9.62 -1.07 -14.66
C LEU A 340 9.94 0.44 -14.61
N ASN A 341 9.03 1.28 -14.09
CA ASN A 341 9.12 2.74 -14.19
C ASN A 341 9.56 3.39 -12.87
N CYS A 342 10.34 4.47 -12.94
CA CYS A 342 10.73 5.29 -11.80
C CYS A 342 10.13 6.70 -11.92
N VAL A 343 9.13 7.03 -11.10
CA VAL A 343 8.35 8.27 -11.20
C VAL A 343 8.48 9.11 -9.93
N ILE A 344 9.20 10.23 -10.01
CA ILE A 344 9.42 11.16 -8.89
C ILE A 344 8.78 12.51 -9.25
N GLY A 345 7.65 12.87 -8.61
CA GLY A 345 7.00 14.13 -8.97
C GLY A 345 6.07 14.77 -7.95
N ILE A 346 5.83 16.08 -8.13
CA ILE A 346 5.06 16.92 -7.19
C ILE A 346 5.59 16.76 -5.75
N ASN A 347 6.91 16.81 -5.59
CA ASN A 347 7.57 16.82 -4.28
C ASN A 347 8.14 18.22 -4.00
N PRO A 348 7.33 19.19 -3.54
CA PRO A 348 7.76 20.58 -3.34
C PRO A 348 8.84 20.81 -2.28
N GLY A 349 9.13 19.84 -1.40
CA GLY A 349 10.27 19.92 -0.48
C GLY A 349 11.62 19.61 -1.16
N LEU A 350 11.61 18.88 -2.27
CA LEU A 350 12.77 18.20 -2.84
C LEU A 350 13.66 19.18 -3.64
N ALA A 351 14.91 19.34 -3.22
CA ALA A 351 15.86 20.32 -3.77
C ALA A 351 16.90 19.71 -4.74
N ASN A 352 17.20 18.42 -4.57
CA ASN A 352 18.13 17.59 -5.35
C ASN A 352 17.56 16.15 -5.37
N LEU A 353 18.25 15.19 -5.98
CA LEU A 353 17.91 13.75 -5.83
C LEU A 353 18.92 13.05 -4.90
N GLU A 354 19.39 13.79 -3.89
CA GLU A 354 20.25 13.26 -2.85
C GLU A 354 19.52 12.16 -2.08
N GLY A 355 20.18 11.02 -1.99
CA GLY A 355 19.59 9.78 -1.50
C GLY A 355 19.05 8.85 -2.58
N LEU A 356 18.79 9.30 -3.81
CA LEU A 356 18.94 8.39 -4.95
C LEU A 356 20.44 8.26 -5.29
N ALA A 357 21.22 9.35 -5.21
CA ALA A 357 22.65 9.30 -5.52
C ALA A 357 23.54 10.47 -5.03
N GLN A 358 23.74 10.59 -3.71
CA GLN A 358 25.01 11.11 -3.17
C GLN A 358 25.62 10.07 -2.22
N GLY A 359 26.95 10.00 -2.15
CA GLY A 359 27.71 9.03 -1.34
C GLY A 359 27.70 7.58 -1.85
N LEU A 360 26.52 7.01 -2.09
CA LEU A 360 26.33 5.62 -2.52
C LEU A 360 25.21 5.50 -3.58
N GLY A 361 25.25 6.32 -4.63
CA GLY A 361 24.30 6.19 -5.74
C GLY A 361 24.31 4.78 -6.31
N ALA A 362 23.22 4.04 -6.09
CA ALA A 362 23.17 2.61 -6.37
C ALA A 362 22.35 2.27 -7.62
N LEU A 363 21.44 3.16 -8.04
CA LEU A 363 20.50 2.93 -9.13
C LEU A 363 21.21 2.82 -10.49
N GLU A 364 21.57 1.60 -10.89
CA GLU A 364 22.26 1.28 -12.13
C GLU A 364 21.33 1.19 -13.34
N SER A 365 20.08 0.79 -13.13
CA SER A 365 19.14 0.52 -14.23
C SER A 365 17.68 0.81 -13.88
N VAL A 366 16.98 1.47 -14.81
CA VAL A 366 15.51 1.51 -14.87
C VAL A 366 15.07 0.79 -16.15
N GLY A 367 14.20 -0.21 -16.02
CA GLY A 367 13.84 -1.10 -17.13
C GLY A 367 12.96 -0.43 -18.20
N LEU A 368 12.06 0.45 -17.78
CA LEU A 368 11.17 1.25 -18.61
C LEU A 368 11.44 2.75 -18.39
N ASP A 369 10.43 3.53 -17.99
CA ASP A 369 10.46 4.99 -18.04
C ASP A 369 11.04 5.62 -16.77
N VAL A 370 11.64 6.81 -16.91
CA VAL A 370 11.98 7.69 -15.78
C VAL A 370 11.23 9.01 -15.94
N GLY A 371 10.32 9.28 -15.01
CA GLY A 371 9.49 10.49 -14.99
C GLY A 371 9.82 11.40 -13.81
N ILE A 372 10.60 12.46 -14.04
CA ILE A 372 10.93 13.47 -13.02
C ILE A 372 10.12 14.74 -13.30
N THR A 373 9.00 14.90 -12.60
CA THR A 373 7.99 15.91 -12.98
C THR A 373 7.53 16.82 -11.86
N ARG A 374 7.37 18.12 -12.16
CA ARG A 374 6.72 19.08 -11.24
C ARG A 374 7.37 19.16 -9.85
N ASN A 375 8.68 19.08 -9.74
CA ASN A 375 9.40 19.28 -8.48
C ASN A 375 9.91 20.75 -8.43
N PRO A 376 9.15 21.70 -7.83
CA PRO A 376 9.39 23.14 -8.01
C PRO A 376 10.65 23.68 -7.34
N ASN A 377 11.23 22.95 -6.38
CA ASN A 377 12.46 23.33 -5.70
C ASN A 377 13.70 22.58 -6.20
N LEU A 378 13.53 21.60 -7.10
CA LEU A 378 14.61 20.77 -7.64
C LEU A 378 15.55 21.63 -8.49
N THR A 379 16.83 21.67 -8.14
CA THR A 379 17.88 22.45 -8.82
C THR A 379 18.79 21.59 -9.69
N THR A 380 19.06 20.35 -9.29
CA THR A 380 20.06 19.48 -9.92
C THR A 380 19.55 18.05 -10.14
N LEU A 381 20.03 17.43 -11.23
CA LEU A 381 19.96 15.99 -11.51
C LEU A 381 21.35 15.33 -11.62
N ASP A 382 22.41 16.04 -11.20
CA ASP A 382 23.80 15.55 -11.18
C ASP A 382 23.89 14.19 -10.47
N ASP A 383 23.19 14.06 -9.33
CA ASP A 383 23.06 12.86 -8.51
C ASP A 383 22.68 11.63 -9.35
N LEU A 384 21.51 11.65 -10.01
CA LEU A 384 21.02 10.51 -10.81
C LEU A 384 22.02 10.10 -11.91
N GLY A 385 22.78 11.08 -12.40
CA GLY A 385 23.87 10.89 -13.35
C GLY A 385 25.10 10.16 -12.84
N THR A 386 25.34 10.01 -11.52
CA THR A 386 26.58 9.39 -11.02
C THR A 386 26.65 7.88 -11.26
N SER A 387 25.49 7.23 -11.39
CA SER A 387 25.37 5.77 -11.25
C SER A 387 24.46 5.09 -12.26
N LEU A 388 23.48 5.80 -12.84
CA LEU A 388 22.56 5.22 -13.81
C LEU A 388 23.30 4.85 -15.10
N ARG A 389 23.30 3.56 -15.45
CA ARG A 389 24.00 3.00 -16.63
C ARG A 389 23.05 2.69 -17.79
N SER A 390 21.78 2.42 -17.48
CA SER A 390 20.79 1.94 -18.45
C SER A 390 19.38 2.46 -18.13
N LEU A 391 18.66 2.89 -19.17
CA LEU A 391 17.27 3.33 -19.10
C LEU A 391 16.50 2.78 -20.29
N GLY A 392 15.31 2.23 -20.05
CA GLY A 392 14.38 1.79 -21.10
C GLY A 392 14.75 0.47 -21.78
N ALA A 393 15.74 -0.27 -21.26
CA ALA A 393 16.30 -1.45 -21.92
C ALA A 393 15.32 -2.63 -22.09
N ALA A 394 14.20 -2.67 -21.36
CA ALA A 394 13.20 -3.72 -21.50
C ALA A 394 12.30 -3.51 -22.73
N LEU A 395 11.66 -2.34 -22.89
CA LEU A 395 10.68 -2.08 -23.96
C LEU A 395 10.82 -0.71 -24.64
N ALA A 396 12.02 -0.11 -24.64
CA ALA A 396 12.31 1.21 -25.23
C ALA A 396 11.69 2.40 -24.44
N GLY A 397 11.85 2.38 -23.11
CA GLY A 397 11.29 3.38 -22.19
C GLY A 397 11.97 4.76 -22.23
N ASP A 398 11.19 5.78 -21.89
CA ASP A 398 11.49 7.21 -22.07
C ASP A 398 12.08 7.87 -20.81
N LEU A 399 12.94 8.87 -21.00
CA LEU A 399 13.39 9.80 -19.95
C LEU A 399 12.64 11.13 -20.06
N THR A 400 11.66 11.37 -19.18
CA THR A 400 10.87 12.60 -19.15
C THR A 400 11.24 13.45 -17.94
N ILE A 401 11.72 14.67 -18.19
CA ILE A 401 12.03 15.68 -17.17
C ILE A 401 11.21 16.92 -17.51
N GLU A 402 10.09 17.14 -16.81
CA GLU A 402 9.08 18.15 -17.17
C GLU A 402 8.56 18.97 -15.97
N ASP A 403 8.34 20.28 -16.14
CA ASP A 403 7.82 21.20 -15.10
C ASP A 403 8.72 21.35 -13.84
N ASN A 404 10.05 21.29 -13.97
CA ASN A 404 10.97 21.52 -12.83
C ASN A 404 11.60 22.94 -12.92
N PRO A 405 10.89 24.03 -12.53
CA PRO A 405 11.24 25.42 -12.86
C PRO A 405 12.50 25.98 -12.19
N ARG A 406 13.13 25.26 -11.26
CA ARG A 406 14.44 25.63 -10.68
C ARG A 406 15.59 24.76 -11.17
N LEU A 407 15.33 23.75 -12.00
CA LEU A 407 16.36 22.83 -12.49
C LEU A 407 17.33 23.58 -13.40
N ASP A 408 18.57 23.76 -12.94
CA ASP A 408 19.65 24.47 -13.64
C ASP A 408 20.86 23.57 -13.96
N SER A 409 20.93 22.33 -13.47
CA SER A 409 21.92 21.35 -13.92
C SER A 409 21.35 19.93 -14.13
N LEU A 410 21.77 19.29 -15.22
CA LEU A 410 21.66 17.85 -15.48
C LEU A 410 22.96 17.09 -15.12
N GLY A 411 24.06 17.80 -14.92
CA GLY A 411 25.34 17.24 -14.47
C GLY A 411 25.82 16.00 -15.22
N ALA A 412 26.21 14.99 -14.43
CA ALA A 412 26.70 13.69 -14.91
C ALA A 412 25.70 12.93 -15.79
N LEU A 413 24.39 13.22 -15.70
CA LEU A 413 23.37 12.58 -16.54
C LEU A 413 23.53 13.00 -18.01
N ALA A 414 23.91 14.26 -18.23
CA ALA A 414 24.20 14.82 -19.55
C ALA A 414 25.66 14.66 -19.99
N ALA A 415 26.59 14.32 -19.08
CA ALA A 415 28.02 14.24 -19.38
C ALA A 415 28.34 13.19 -20.47
N SER A 416 29.29 13.51 -21.35
CA SER A 416 29.75 12.63 -22.44
C SER A 416 30.44 11.36 -21.93
N ASP A 417 31.11 11.47 -20.79
CA ASP A 417 31.85 10.46 -20.03
C ASP A 417 31.06 9.94 -18.80
N GLY A 418 29.82 10.42 -18.62
CA GLY A 418 28.91 9.91 -17.61
C GLY A 418 28.45 8.46 -17.87
N PRO A 419 28.07 7.70 -16.82
CA PRO A 419 27.74 6.27 -16.92
C PRO A 419 26.51 5.97 -17.79
N LEU A 420 25.57 6.92 -17.92
CA LEU A 420 24.41 6.76 -18.80
C LEU A 420 24.84 6.92 -20.26
N ALA A 421 25.25 5.81 -20.88
CA ALA A 421 25.72 5.81 -22.26
C ALA A 421 24.60 6.11 -23.28
N ARG A 422 23.36 5.66 -23.00
CA ARG A 422 22.17 5.90 -23.84
C ARG A 422 20.86 5.73 -23.06
N VAL A 423 19.79 6.27 -23.61
CA VAL A 423 18.38 5.98 -23.27
C VAL A 423 17.78 5.19 -24.43
N ASP A 424 17.14 4.04 -24.20
CA ASP A 424 16.61 3.19 -25.27
C ASP A 424 15.24 3.64 -25.84
N GLY A 425 14.58 4.61 -25.19
CA GLY A 425 13.43 5.36 -25.70
C GLY A 425 13.79 6.79 -26.12
N ALA A 426 12.84 7.71 -25.95
CA ALA A 426 13.01 9.15 -26.17
C ALA A 426 13.53 9.87 -24.91
N VAL A 427 14.04 11.08 -25.11
CA VAL A 427 14.35 12.05 -24.04
C VAL A 427 13.45 13.26 -24.23
N VAL A 428 12.79 13.71 -23.14
CA VAL A 428 11.80 14.78 -23.17
C VAL A 428 12.11 15.81 -22.08
N LEU A 429 12.66 16.97 -22.50
CA LEU A 429 12.98 18.10 -21.63
C LEU A 429 11.97 19.23 -21.85
N ARG A 430 11.15 19.60 -20.85
CA ARG A 430 10.08 20.59 -21.02
C ARG A 430 9.84 21.45 -19.77
N ARG A 431 9.73 22.78 -19.94
CA ARG A 431 9.33 23.73 -18.88
C ARG A 431 10.16 23.59 -17.57
N ASN A 432 11.42 23.22 -17.72
CA ASN A 432 12.41 23.20 -16.64
C ASN A 432 13.03 24.60 -16.44
N GLY A 433 13.97 24.75 -15.50
CA GLY A 433 14.55 26.03 -15.14
C GLY A 433 15.25 26.74 -16.31
N ALA A 434 15.08 28.07 -16.36
CA ALA A 434 15.62 28.90 -17.44
C ALA A 434 17.17 29.02 -17.41
N GLY A 435 17.83 28.55 -16.35
CA GLY A 435 19.28 28.47 -16.25
C GLY A 435 19.89 27.22 -16.88
N LEU A 436 19.07 26.19 -17.22
CA LEU A 436 19.54 24.89 -17.67
C LEU A 436 20.41 25.01 -18.95
N PRO A 437 21.71 24.62 -18.91
CA PRO A 437 22.60 24.80 -20.06
C PRO A 437 22.10 24.06 -21.30
N ALA A 438 21.88 24.79 -22.40
CA ALA A 438 21.46 24.21 -23.67
C ALA A 438 22.41 23.11 -24.18
N GLY A 439 23.70 23.19 -23.83
CA GLY A 439 24.69 22.13 -24.10
C GLY A 439 24.45 20.84 -23.30
N GLN A 440 24.05 20.93 -22.02
CA GLN A 440 23.66 19.75 -21.23
C GLN A 440 22.35 19.17 -21.76
N ALA A 441 21.35 20.02 -22.07
CA ALA A 441 20.08 19.58 -22.63
C ALA A 441 20.26 18.80 -23.94
N ALA A 442 21.00 19.39 -24.90
CA ALA A 442 21.31 18.74 -26.18
C ALA A 442 22.17 17.49 -26.02
N ALA A 443 23.10 17.45 -25.05
CA ALA A 443 23.91 16.25 -24.78
C ALA A 443 23.09 15.10 -24.18
N LEU A 444 22.08 15.40 -23.35
CA LEU A 444 21.14 14.39 -22.84
C LEU A 444 20.16 13.94 -23.94
N GLU A 445 19.64 14.85 -24.75
CA GLU A 445 18.79 14.52 -25.90
C GLU A 445 19.55 13.66 -26.94
N ALA A 446 20.84 13.91 -27.15
CA ALA A 446 21.69 13.10 -28.02
C ALA A 446 21.98 11.67 -27.49
N LYS A 447 21.66 11.37 -26.23
CA LYS A 447 21.70 10.00 -25.67
C LYS A 447 20.44 9.18 -26.02
N ALA A 448 19.39 9.79 -26.59
CA ALA A 448 18.17 9.09 -26.99
C ALA A 448 18.41 8.17 -28.20
N ALA A 449 18.09 6.89 -28.05
CA ALA A 449 18.23 5.85 -29.07
C ALA A 449 16.90 5.08 -29.27
N PRO A 450 15.79 5.77 -29.57
CA PRO A 450 14.43 5.22 -29.51
C PRO A 450 14.24 4.00 -30.42
N ARG A 451 13.99 2.84 -29.80
CA ARG A 451 13.81 1.58 -30.53
C ARG A 451 12.37 1.39 -30.99
N ARG A 452 12.21 0.73 -32.14
CA ARG A 452 10.91 0.19 -32.55
C ARG A 452 10.60 -1.07 -31.73
N ILE A 453 9.53 -1.05 -30.94
CA ILE A 453 9.08 -2.22 -30.19
C ILE A 453 8.75 -3.38 -31.16
N THR A 454 9.38 -4.54 -30.96
CA THR A 454 9.15 -5.76 -31.75
C THR A 454 8.61 -6.89 -30.86
N LYS A 455 7.99 -7.91 -31.48
CA LYS A 455 7.57 -9.12 -30.76
C LYS A 455 8.75 -9.85 -30.09
N GLU A 456 9.94 -9.73 -30.65
CA GLU A 456 11.17 -10.31 -30.11
C GLU A 456 11.65 -9.56 -28.87
N LEU A 457 11.61 -8.22 -28.88
CA LEU A 457 11.92 -7.39 -27.70
C LEU A 457 10.96 -7.70 -26.54
N VAL A 458 9.65 -7.77 -26.82
CA VAL A 458 8.63 -8.15 -25.83
C VAL A 458 8.90 -9.55 -25.25
N ARG A 459 9.27 -10.52 -26.09
CA ARG A 459 9.60 -11.89 -25.64
C ARG A 459 10.90 -11.94 -24.83
N ALA A 460 11.89 -11.13 -25.18
CA ALA A 460 13.15 -11.02 -24.44
C ALA A 460 12.93 -10.38 -23.06
N ALA A 461 12.15 -9.30 -22.98
CA ALA A 461 11.77 -8.66 -21.72
C ALA A 461 11.02 -9.62 -20.78
N ALA A 462 10.03 -10.36 -21.30
CA ALA A 462 9.33 -11.39 -20.54
C ALA A 462 10.25 -12.52 -20.04
N GLY A 463 11.24 -12.93 -20.84
CA GLY A 463 12.26 -13.90 -20.44
C GLY A 463 13.21 -13.38 -19.35
N ALA A 464 13.59 -12.11 -19.43
CA ALA A 464 14.44 -11.47 -18.43
C ALA A 464 13.72 -11.32 -17.07
N ALA A 465 12.44 -10.92 -17.09
CA ALA A 465 11.61 -10.86 -15.88
C ALA A 465 11.51 -12.21 -15.16
N ALA A 466 11.35 -13.31 -15.91
CA ALA A 466 11.32 -14.67 -15.35
C ALA A 466 12.69 -15.12 -14.78
N ALA A 467 13.80 -14.56 -15.24
CA ALA A 467 15.15 -14.93 -14.80
C ALA A 467 15.62 -14.15 -13.55
N GLY A 468 14.96 -13.06 -13.17
CA GLY A 468 15.31 -12.24 -12.01
C GLY A 468 14.91 -12.82 -10.65
N GLY A 469 14.03 -13.84 -10.62
CA GLY A 469 13.47 -14.44 -9.41
C GLY A 469 14.41 -15.37 -8.63
N GLY A 470 15.60 -14.89 -8.27
CA GLY A 470 16.68 -15.69 -7.66
C GLY A 470 16.63 -15.82 -6.13
N ALA A 471 15.56 -16.38 -5.57
CA ALA A 471 15.47 -16.79 -4.15
C ALA A 471 15.08 -18.29 -4.04
N PRO A 472 15.53 -19.03 -3.00
CA PRO A 472 15.50 -20.49 -3.03
C PRO A 472 14.09 -21.09 -3.01
N ALA A 473 13.96 -22.26 -3.65
CA ALA A 473 12.67 -22.87 -3.98
C ALA A 473 11.90 -23.39 -2.75
N ALA A 474 10.59 -23.09 -2.74
CA ALA A 474 9.57 -23.83 -2.00
C ALA A 474 8.74 -24.70 -2.97
N ALA A 475 8.08 -25.74 -2.48
CA ALA A 475 7.52 -26.81 -3.32
C ALA A 475 6.29 -26.39 -4.15
N ALA A 476 6.13 -27.00 -5.33
CA ALA A 476 5.07 -26.68 -6.28
C ALA A 476 3.73 -27.38 -5.99
N ALA A 477 2.63 -26.65 -6.22
CA ALA A 477 1.26 -27.14 -6.30
C ALA A 477 0.51 -26.35 -7.42
N PRO A 478 -0.58 -26.88 -8.02
CA PRO A 478 -1.06 -26.42 -9.33
C PRO A 478 -1.94 -25.15 -9.28
N GLY A 479 -1.86 -24.33 -10.34
CA GLY A 479 -2.62 -23.09 -10.48
C GLY A 479 -4.01 -23.23 -11.14
N PRO A 480 -4.92 -22.25 -10.95
CA PRO A 480 -6.28 -22.26 -11.50
C PRO A 480 -6.39 -21.65 -12.92
N ALA A 481 -7.57 -21.80 -13.53
CA ALA A 481 -7.87 -21.37 -14.90
C ALA A 481 -8.46 -19.94 -14.99
N ALA A 482 -8.45 -19.36 -16.20
CA ALA A 482 -8.90 -17.99 -16.49
C ALA A 482 -10.34 -17.91 -17.08
N PRO A 483 -11.07 -16.80 -16.87
CA PRO A 483 -12.47 -16.62 -17.31
C PRO A 483 -12.62 -16.01 -18.72
N ALA A 484 -13.87 -15.92 -19.19
CA ALA A 484 -14.24 -15.36 -20.50
C ALA A 484 -14.88 -13.95 -20.39
N ALA A 485 -14.85 -13.21 -21.51
CA ALA A 485 -15.54 -11.93 -21.74
C ALA A 485 -16.72 -12.15 -22.74
N ALA A 486 -17.52 -11.18 -23.20
CA ALA A 486 -17.48 -9.71 -23.11
C ALA A 486 -18.89 -9.11 -23.26
N ALA A 487 -19.03 -7.79 -23.10
CA ALA A 487 -20.25 -7.03 -23.42
C ALA A 487 -20.18 -6.38 -24.82
N PRO A 488 -21.33 -5.97 -25.39
CA PRO A 488 -21.41 -4.82 -26.30
C PRO A 488 -22.39 -3.74 -25.80
N ALA A 489 -22.33 -2.54 -26.37
CA ALA A 489 -23.21 -1.40 -26.04
C ALA A 489 -23.72 -0.69 -27.31
N ALA A 490 -24.97 -0.18 -27.30
CA ALA A 490 -25.43 0.84 -28.26
C ALA A 490 -26.83 1.46 -27.93
N ALA A 491 -27.04 2.65 -28.52
CA ALA A 491 -28.31 3.22 -29.01
C ALA A 491 -29.25 4.04 -28.09
N LEU A 492 -29.86 5.08 -28.69
CA LEU A 492 -30.81 6.04 -28.10
C LEU A 492 -32.23 5.83 -28.65
N ALA A 493 -33.27 6.25 -27.92
CA ALA A 493 -34.37 7.14 -28.37
C ALA A 493 -35.52 7.23 -27.32
N GLY A 494 -36.34 8.30 -27.36
CA GLY A 494 -37.69 8.28 -26.77
C GLY A 494 -38.12 9.46 -25.85
N THR A 495 -38.48 10.60 -26.44
CA THR A 495 -39.28 11.71 -25.83
C THR A 495 -40.59 11.90 -26.65
N PRO A 496 -41.59 12.75 -26.30
CA PRO A 496 -41.73 13.78 -25.24
C PRO A 496 -42.83 13.39 -24.22
N ALA A 497 -43.67 14.20 -23.54
CA ALA A 497 -44.07 15.64 -23.50
C ALA A 497 -44.82 15.88 -22.16
N ALA A 498 -45.29 17.05 -21.69
CA ALA A 498 -45.11 18.51 -21.90
C ALA A 498 -45.92 19.21 -20.75
N GLY A 499 -45.91 20.52 -20.47
CA GLY A 499 -45.23 21.71 -21.01
C GLY A 499 -45.69 22.99 -20.26
N ALA A 500 -45.50 24.17 -20.86
CA ALA A 500 -46.01 25.50 -20.45
C ALA A 500 -45.50 26.14 -19.13
N ALA A 501 -44.70 27.21 -19.27
CA ALA A 501 -44.67 28.35 -18.36
C ALA A 501 -45.56 29.49 -18.94
N PRO A 502 -45.75 30.63 -18.25
CA PRO A 502 -44.85 31.77 -18.52
C PRO A 502 -44.53 32.66 -17.29
N ALA A 503 -43.76 33.73 -17.53
CA ALA A 503 -43.28 34.67 -16.51
C ALA A 503 -43.94 36.06 -16.61
N ALA A 504 -43.83 36.88 -15.56
CA ALA A 504 -43.79 38.35 -15.66
C ALA A 504 -43.27 39.01 -14.36
N ALA A 505 -42.70 40.21 -14.50
CA ALA A 505 -42.46 41.18 -13.43
C ALA A 505 -42.68 42.60 -13.99
N PRO A 506 -43.03 43.59 -13.14
CA PRO A 506 -42.70 44.98 -13.46
C PRO A 506 -42.14 45.81 -12.28
N ARG A 507 -41.65 47.01 -12.61
CA ARG A 507 -41.24 48.12 -11.70
C ARG A 507 -42.48 49.03 -11.40
N ALA A 508 -42.48 50.19 -10.72
CA ALA A 508 -41.42 51.12 -10.27
C ALA A 508 -41.92 52.14 -9.20
N ALA A 509 -40.99 52.96 -8.67
CA ALA A 509 -41.13 54.28 -8.01
C ALA A 509 -41.88 54.37 -6.64
N ALA A 510 -41.35 54.93 -5.53
CA ALA A 510 -40.57 56.16 -5.22
C ALA A 510 -41.45 57.43 -4.99
N THR A 511 -41.14 58.40 -4.13
CA THR A 511 -39.87 58.82 -3.46
C THR A 511 -39.94 58.61 -1.91
N THR A 512 -39.40 59.36 -0.93
CA THR A 512 -38.80 60.72 -0.77
C THR A 512 -37.29 60.69 -0.42
N THR A 513 -36.75 61.55 0.47
CA THR A 513 -35.29 61.85 0.57
C THR A 513 -34.71 62.16 1.99
N PRO A 514 -33.35 62.09 2.16
CA PRO A 514 -32.60 62.11 3.46
C PRO A 514 -31.80 63.46 3.62
N PRO A 515 -30.51 63.57 4.10
CA PRO A 515 -29.61 62.75 4.95
C PRO A 515 -28.85 63.56 6.06
N ASN A 516 -27.90 62.92 6.79
CA ASN A 516 -26.58 63.55 7.05
C ASN A 516 -25.47 62.54 7.45
N ALA A 517 -24.20 62.86 7.18
CA ALA A 517 -23.00 62.16 7.70
C ALA A 517 -21.70 62.98 7.46
N ALA A 518 -20.93 63.32 8.51
CA ALA A 518 -19.53 63.79 8.42
C ALA A 518 -18.78 63.78 9.78
N GLN A 519 -17.44 63.68 9.68
CA GLN A 519 -16.41 64.00 10.70
C GLN A 519 -16.19 65.54 10.80
N PRO A 520 -15.29 66.15 11.64
CA PRO A 520 -14.04 65.61 12.24
C PRO A 520 -13.63 66.11 13.65
N ALA A 521 -12.46 65.68 14.17
CA ALA A 521 -11.33 66.55 14.61
C ALA A 521 -10.33 65.85 15.59
N ALA A 522 -9.05 66.22 15.48
CA ALA A 522 -7.97 66.04 16.47
C ALA A 522 -7.01 67.25 16.36
N PRO A 523 -6.28 67.67 17.41
CA PRO A 523 -4.97 67.08 17.77
C PRO A 523 -4.71 67.02 19.31
N GLY A 524 -3.58 66.57 19.87
CA GLY A 524 -2.34 65.97 19.32
C GLY A 524 -1.22 65.89 20.41
N ARG A 525 0.00 65.45 20.03
CA ARG A 525 1.17 65.10 20.89
C ARG A 525 0.92 63.91 21.84
N ALA A 526 1.64 62.77 21.81
CA ALA A 526 2.95 62.34 21.29
C ALA A 526 4.20 62.68 22.12
N VAL A 527 4.76 61.65 22.78
CA VAL A 527 6.20 61.33 22.95
C VAL A 527 6.30 59.79 22.88
N ALA A 528 7.46 59.24 22.49
CA ALA A 528 7.71 57.80 22.33
C ALA A 528 9.00 57.38 23.08
N VAL A 529 9.68 56.32 22.59
CA VAL A 529 11.03 55.84 22.94
C VAL A 529 11.13 54.73 24.02
N ALA A 530 11.80 53.64 23.61
CA ALA A 530 12.48 52.60 24.39
C ALA A 530 13.96 52.57 23.90
N PRO A 531 14.91 51.71 24.36
CA PRO A 531 14.81 50.56 25.29
C PRO A 531 16.02 50.45 26.27
N ALA A 532 16.38 49.22 26.67
CA ALA A 532 17.73 48.70 27.04
C ALA A 532 18.21 48.65 28.53
N ALA A 533 18.33 47.41 29.01
CA ALA A 533 19.46 46.73 29.69
C ALA A 533 20.40 47.45 30.70
N ALA A 534 20.59 46.85 31.88
CA ALA A 534 21.85 46.17 32.33
C ALA A 534 21.74 45.68 33.80
N GLY A 535 22.45 44.61 34.21
CA GLY A 535 22.52 44.22 35.65
C GLY A 535 22.85 42.75 36.01
N LEU A 536 24.06 42.27 35.72
CA LEU A 536 24.70 41.05 36.28
C LEU A 536 26.09 41.50 36.81
N PRO A 537 26.77 40.83 37.78
CA PRO A 537 27.15 39.39 37.68
C PRO A 537 27.43 38.59 38.99
N GLY A 538 27.85 37.33 38.83
CA GLY A 538 28.65 36.56 39.80
C GLY A 538 27.86 35.65 40.78
N ALA A 539 28.42 34.55 41.29
CA ALA A 539 29.68 33.85 40.98
C ALA A 539 29.56 32.34 41.38
N ALA A 540 30.60 31.52 41.21
CA ALA A 540 30.52 30.06 41.29
C ALA A 540 31.47 29.39 42.32
N ALA A 541 31.03 28.21 42.77
CA ALA A 541 31.81 27.03 43.18
C ALA A 541 32.57 26.96 44.54
N ALA A 542 32.58 25.72 45.06
CA ALA A 542 33.58 25.03 45.89
C ALA A 542 33.59 25.19 47.43
N ALA A 543 34.26 24.20 48.06
CA ALA A 543 34.44 23.94 49.50
C ALA A 543 33.18 23.43 50.25
N THR A 544 33.26 22.60 51.30
CA THR A 544 34.41 22.17 52.13
C THR A 544 34.43 20.65 52.39
N ALA A 545 35.59 20.13 52.84
CA ALA A 545 35.72 18.85 53.54
C ALA A 545 36.80 18.98 54.63
N ALA A 546 36.61 18.42 55.84
CA ALA A 546 37.62 18.38 56.90
C ALA A 546 37.30 17.37 58.02
N SER A 547 38.34 16.62 58.46
CA SER A 547 38.65 16.08 59.83
C SER A 547 37.55 15.55 60.78
N ALA A 548 37.76 14.55 61.65
CA ALA A 548 38.84 13.60 62.01
C ALA A 548 38.31 12.72 63.20
N PRO A 549 39.08 11.86 63.93
CA PRO A 549 40.45 11.35 63.76
C PRO A 549 40.51 9.80 63.71
N ALA A 550 41.69 9.20 63.93
CA ALA A 550 41.98 7.78 63.72
C ALA A 550 42.42 7.01 65.00
N ALA A 551 42.31 5.68 64.97
CA ALA A 551 43.07 4.74 65.82
C ALA A 551 43.08 3.33 65.17
N GLY A 552 44.16 2.55 65.35
CA GLY A 552 44.22 1.11 65.05
C GLY A 552 45.17 0.69 63.91
N VAL A 553 46.32 0.10 64.28
CA VAL A 553 47.36 -0.51 63.41
C VAL A 553 47.90 -1.72 64.18
N PRO A 554 47.98 -2.93 63.58
CA PRO A 554 49.22 -3.39 62.96
C PRO A 554 49.07 -4.20 61.66
N ALA A 555 50.19 -4.48 61.00
CA ALA A 555 50.29 -5.26 59.76
C ALA A 555 51.13 -6.53 59.97
N GLN A 556 51.08 -7.49 59.02
CA GLN A 556 52.26 -8.06 58.32
C GLN A 556 51.97 -9.36 57.53
N SER A 557 52.68 -9.51 56.39
CA SER A 557 53.20 -10.77 55.83
C SER A 557 52.24 -11.85 55.27
N GLY A 558 52.81 -12.80 54.51
CA GLY A 558 52.18 -14.07 54.10
C GLY A 558 52.24 -14.33 52.58
N ALA A 559 52.70 -15.52 52.16
CA ALA A 559 52.73 -15.93 50.76
C ALA A 559 52.47 -17.45 50.57
N ALA A 560 51.66 -17.80 49.56
CA ALA A 560 51.39 -19.17 49.07
C ALA A 560 50.72 -20.14 50.10
N PRO A 561 50.34 -21.41 49.75
CA PRO A 561 50.42 -22.11 48.46
C PRO A 561 49.17 -22.94 48.01
N ALA A 562 49.23 -23.43 46.75
CA ALA A 562 48.81 -24.73 46.18
C ALA A 562 47.43 -25.44 46.45
N ALA A 563 46.72 -25.75 45.33
CA ALA A 563 46.21 -27.06 44.82
C ALA A 563 45.46 -28.09 45.74
N PRO A 564 44.46 -28.86 45.22
CA PRO A 564 44.60 -29.94 44.20
C PRO A 564 43.76 -29.71 42.90
N ALA A 565 44.07 -30.24 41.71
CA ALA A 565 43.91 -31.62 41.15
C ALA A 565 42.45 -32.13 41.09
N SER A 566 41.90 -32.74 40.02
CA SER A 566 42.44 -33.47 38.83
C SER A 566 41.82 -33.00 37.48
N ALA A 567 42.52 -32.93 36.33
CA ALA A 567 42.86 -33.99 35.34
C ALA A 567 41.65 -34.79 34.78
N ARG A 568 41.48 -35.08 33.47
CA ARG A 568 42.35 -35.17 32.26
C ARG A 568 41.71 -34.43 31.03
N ALA A 569 42.46 -33.78 30.11
CA ALA A 569 43.15 -34.27 28.88
C ALA A 569 42.23 -35.00 27.86
N SER A 570 42.28 -34.80 26.53
CA SER A 570 43.32 -34.33 25.57
C SER A 570 42.65 -33.45 24.45
N ALA A 571 43.20 -32.44 23.76
CA ALA A 571 44.50 -32.18 23.08
C ALA A 571 44.76 -33.12 21.88
N ALA A 572 45.23 -32.73 20.67
CA ALA A 572 45.68 -31.45 20.05
C ALA A 572 45.33 -31.50 18.51
N ALA A 573 45.42 -30.51 17.60
CA ALA A 573 46.50 -29.57 17.19
C ALA A 573 47.82 -30.30 16.81
N GLU A 574 48.64 -29.99 15.80
CA GLU A 574 48.88 -28.84 14.87
C GLU A 574 49.23 -29.40 13.45
N ALA A 575 49.05 -28.75 12.27
CA ALA A 575 49.57 -27.50 11.64
C ALA A 575 50.94 -27.63 10.89
N ALA A 576 51.13 -26.82 9.83
CA ALA A 576 52.34 -26.68 8.95
C ALA A 576 52.70 -27.89 8.03
N ALA A 577 53.36 -27.74 6.86
CA ALA A 577 53.56 -26.59 5.94
C ALA A 577 54.05 -27.05 4.53
N GLU A 578 53.95 -26.16 3.54
CA GLU A 578 54.66 -26.02 2.24
C GLU A 578 55.32 -27.22 1.49
N THR A 579 55.03 -27.33 0.17
CA THR A 579 55.97 -27.23 -0.99
C THR A 579 55.52 -28.07 -2.21
N GLY A 580 56.10 -27.83 -3.40
CA GLY A 580 56.35 -28.91 -4.38
C GLY A 580 55.55 -28.91 -5.69
N ALA A 581 56.17 -28.42 -6.76
CA ALA A 581 55.65 -28.30 -8.12
C ALA A 581 55.26 -29.61 -8.87
N ALA A 582 54.20 -29.48 -9.69
CA ALA A 582 54.03 -29.99 -11.06
C ALA A 582 54.50 -31.40 -11.49
N ALA A 583 53.55 -32.25 -11.89
CA ALA A 583 53.68 -33.22 -13.00
C ALA A 583 52.32 -33.61 -13.61
N ALA A 584 52.28 -33.90 -14.91
CA ALA A 584 51.13 -34.44 -15.66
C ALA A 584 51.64 -35.07 -16.98
N PRO A 585 50.81 -35.79 -17.76
CA PRO A 585 49.68 -36.68 -17.42
C PRO A 585 49.93 -38.12 -17.93
N ALA A 586 48.97 -39.04 -17.72
CA ALA A 586 48.94 -40.33 -18.45
C ALA A 586 47.50 -40.80 -18.74
N GLN A 587 47.16 -40.93 -20.04
CA GLN A 587 46.14 -41.86 -20.54
C GLN A 587 46.85 -43.01 -21.24
N PRO A 588 46.27 -44.22 -21.25
CA PRO A 588 45.47 -44.67 -22.41
C PRO A 588 44.27 -45.58 -22.02
N ALA A 589 43.40 -46.09 -22.93
CA ALA A 589 42.77 -45.57 -24.16
C ALA A 589 41.80 -46.65 -24.75
N VAL A 590 41.09 -46.31 -25.84
CA VAL A 590 40.48 -47.22 -26.87
C VAL A 590 39.13 -47.94 -26.62
N SER A 591 38.10 -47.51 -27.37
CA SER A 591 36.87 -48.24 -27.81
C SER A 591 35.85 -48.72 -26.75
N GLY A 592 34.58 -48.97 -27.05
CA GLY A 592 33.74 -48.84 -28.27
C GLY A 592 32.29 -49.23 -27.91
N LYS A 593 31.23 -48.95 -28.68
CA LYS A 593 31.08 -48.58 -30.10
C LYS A 593 30.18 -47.36 -30.26
#